data_AF-A0A1H1LN75-F1
#
_entry.id   AF-A0A1H1LN75-F1
#
_cell.length_a   1.000
_cell.length_b   1.000
_cell.length_c   1.000
_cell.angle_alpha   90.00
_cell.angle_beta   90.00
_cell.angle_gamma   90.00
#
_symmetry.space_group_name_H-M   'P 1'
#
loop_
_entity.id
_entity.type
_entity.pdbx_description
1 polymer ?
#
loop_
_entity_poly.entity_id
_entity_poly.type
_entity_poly.pdbx_seq_one_letter_code
_entity_poly.pdbx_strand_id
1 'polypeptide(L)'
;MKNILKQIFFFSFFFLMISCDNSSKENTDFTTLFEKSNGTETPEYKDVITYYKKLSEAYNQISLFSFGQTDSGEPLHLAVYNSEGIFNVDEIKNSLKNRILINNGIHPGESDGIDASMMLLRDIVQNDSLQEKYKNSIICVIPVYNIGGSLNRNSHSRANQNGPKEYGFRGNARNYDLNRDFIKQDTKNAAAFAAIFHAVNPDVFVDNHVSNGADYQYAITHLFTQHNKLGGNLGMFLQNEMQSQIEESLEKKDIIITPYVNVWGTTPEAGFSQFFDSPRYSTGYTTLFNTLGLMVETHMLKPYKIRVEQTYELLFSVFDVTEEKSKKIKELRLNASDKILAKKTYPIQFKVDKEAYRDLSFKGYEGEIIDSKVTNGKRLFYDRNKPFEKVVKYYDEFVATKEITIPKAYILQQGWHNVIDRLKNNHIEFTRFKKDTIITVEVNHIKDFKTSKTPYEGHYLHSKTTVTSTLAKINFKKGDIYIDTNQNGVRYLIETLEAAATDSFFNWNFFDTVLQKKEGYSAYVFEDVAAQILAEKPAIKKAFENKLTSDEDFAKNPRMQLDFIYKNSPYYEDAHLRLPVFKIF
;
A
#
# COMPACT_ATOMS: atom_id res chain seq x y z
N MET A 1 -32.06 85.17 -1.02
CA MET A 1 -30.62 84.81 -0.97
C MET A 1 -30.35 84.10 0.34
N LYS A 2 -29.90 82.84 0.26
CA LYS A 2 -29.30 82.01 1.32
C LYS A 2 -30.20 81.71 2.54
N ASN A 3 -30.46 80.48 2.97
CA ASN A 3 -29.98 79.17 2.56
C ASN A 3 -31.01 78.13 3.01
N ILE A 4 -31.79 77.68 2.04
CA ILE A 4 -32.50 76.40 2.01
C ILE A 4 -31.42 75.32 1.92
N LEU A 5 -30.88 74.87 3.05
CA LEU A 5 -29.89 73.77 3.06
C LEU A 5 -29.72 73.12 4.44
N LYS A 6 -30.78 73.10 5.25
CA LYS A 6 -30.80 72.41 6.56
C LYS A 6 -32.15 71.76 6.86
N GLN A 7 -32.75 71.06 5.91
CA GLN A 7 -33.91 70.20 6.19
C GLN A 7 -34.21 69.14 5.11
N ILE A 8 -33.26 68.87 4.19
CA ILE A 8 -33.34 67.77 3.20
C ILE A 8 -32.11 66.86 3.37
N PHE A 9 -31.81 66.46 4.60
CA PHE A 9 -30.74 65.49 4.87
C PHE A 9 -31.16 64.43 5.89
N PHE A 10 -32.46 64.26 6.12
CA PHE A 10 -33.00 63.30 7.08
C PHE A 10 -34.11 62.39 6.54
N PHE A 11 -34.35 62.39 5.22
CA PHE A 11 -35.44 61.59 4.62
C PHE A 11 -35.10 61.04 3.22
N SER A 12 -33.85 60.60 3.01
CA SER A 12 -33.48 59.87 1.78
C SER A 12 -32.33 58.86 1.99
N PHE A 13 -32.20 58.30 3.19
CA PHE A 13 -31.29 57.19 3.46
C PHE A 13 -32.01 56.01 4.15
N PHE A 14 -33.29 55.84 3.79
CA PHE A 14 -34.15 54.80 4.35
C PHE A 14 -34.91 54.10 3.22
N PHE A 15 -34.24 53.70 2.14
CA PHE A 15 -34.77 52.77 1.14
C PHE A 15 -33.63 52.25 0.24
N LEU A 16 -32.79 51.39 0.81
CA LEU A 16 -31.96 50.40 0.09
C LEU A 16 -31.51 49.27 1.05
N MET A 17 -32.39 48.92 1.98
CA MET A 17 -32.33 47.70 2.79
C MET A 17 -33.54 46.86 2.41
N ILE A 18 -33.58 46.41 1.15
CA ILE A 18 -34.46 45.33 0.72
C ILE A 18 -33.61 44.36 -0.07
N SER A 19 -33.41 43.20 0.55
CA SER A 19 -33.32 41.90 -0.08
C SER A 19 -32.07 41.63 -0.93
N CYS A 20 -31.00 41.21 -0.26
CA CYS A 20 -30.53 39.85 -0.54
C CYS A 20 -31.19 38.94 0.50
N ASP A 21 -32.49 38.70 0.33
CA ASP A 21 -33.11 37.51 0.86
C ASP A 21 -32.26 36.32 0.42
N ASN A 22 -32.02 35.42 1.39
CA ASN A 22 -31.69 34.02 1.20
C ASN A 22 -31.56 33.66 -0.27
N SER A 23 -30.33 33.51 -0.76
CA SER A 23 -30.11 32.66 -1.93
C SER A 23 -30.89 31.41 -1.61
N SER A 24 -31.99 31.19 -2.33
CA SER A 24 -32.72 29.94 -2.29
C SER A 24 -31.63 28.90 -2.47
N LYS A 25 -31.27 28.19 -1.40
CA LYS A 25 -30.49 26.96 -1.53
C LYS A 25 -31.39 26.14 -2.44
N GLU A 26 -31.11 26.15 -3.75
CA GLU A 26 -31.67 25.15 -4.64
C GLU A 26 -31.36 23.86 -3.93
N ASN A 27 -32.41 23.19 -3.44
CA ASN A 27 -32.28 22.00 -2.64
C ASN A 27 -31.76 20.92 -3.57
N THR A 28 -30.45 20.94 -3.78
CA THR A 28 -29.78 20.17 -4.82
C THR A 28 -29.88 18.73 -4.40
N ASP A 29 -30.58 17.93 -5.20
CA ASP A 29 -30.75 16.52 -4.93
C ASP A 29 -29.42 15.78 -5.11
N PHE A 30 -28.84 15.35 -3.99
CA PHE A 30 -27.63 14.54 -3.93
C PHE A 30 -27.93 13.03 -3.79
N THR A 31 -29.14 12.59 -4.16
CA THR A 31 -29.44 11.15 -4.28
C THR A 31 -28.59 10.53 -5.38
N THR A 32 -27.83 9.50 -5.02
CA THR A 32 -26.85 8.81 -5.87
C THR A 32 -27.51 7.94 -6.94
N LEU A 33 -26.76 7.53 -7.97
CA LEU A 33 -27.25 6.56 -8.96
C LEU A 33 -27.54 5.19 -8.31
N PHE A 34 -26.71 4.79 -7.34
CA PHE A 34 -26.96 3.62 -6.52
C PHE A 34 -28.36 3.65 -5.89
N GLU A 35 -28.73 4.74 -5.22
CA GLU A 35 -30.05 4.89 -4.61
C GLU A 35 -31.18 4.95 -5.66
N LYS A 36 -31.01 5.75 -6.73
CA LYS A 36 -32.00 5.88 -7.81
C LYS A 36 -32.29 4.56 -8.53
N SER A 37 -31.28 3.69 -8.64
CA SER A 37 -31.37 2.37 -9.27
C SER A 37 -31.78 1.25 -8.31
N ASN A 38 -32.13 1.57 -7.06
CA ASN A 38 -32.40 0.61 -5.98
C ASN A 38 -31.24 -0.38 -5.75
N GLY A 39 -30.00 0.10 -5.86
CA GLY A 39 -28.79 -0.65 -5.58
C GLY A 39 -28.36 -1.60 -6.69
N THR A 40 -28.62 -1.24 -7.95
CA THR A 40 -28.26 -2.07 -9.11
C THR A 40 -27.21 -1.46 -10.03
N GLU A 41 -26.93 -0.16 -9.90
CA GLU A 41 -26.02 0.59 -10.78
C GLU A 41 -25.05 1.47 -9.97
N THR A 42 -23.90 1.78 -10.59
CA THR A 42 -22.84 2.65 -10.05
C THR A 42 -22.48 3.71 -11.10
N PRO A 43 -22.22 4.98 -10.72
CA PRO A 43 -21.98 6.08 -11.65
C PRO A 43 -20.68 5.91 -12.46
N GLU A 44 -20.57 6.64 -13.57
CA GLU A 44 -19.32 6.76 -14.32
C GLU A 44 -18.33 7.69 -13.60
N TYR A 45 -17.03 7.55 -13.89
CA TYR A 45 -15.98 8.39 -13.30
C TYR A 45 -16.31 9.89 -13.34
N LYS A 46 -16.77 10.38 -14.50
CA LYS A 46 -17.11 11.79 -14.68
C LYS A 46 -18.28 12.23 -13.78
N ASP A 47 -19.26 11.36 -13.58
CA ASP A 47 -20.41 11.64 -12.73
C ASP A 47 -20.03 11.60 -11.24
N VAL A 48 -19.13 10.69 -10.84
CA VAL A 48 -18.54 10.67 -9.49
C VAL A 48 -17.84 11.99 -9.20
N ILE A 49 -16.96 12.47 -10.08
CA ILE A 49 -16.25 13.74 -9.87
C ILE A 49 -17.20 14.93 -9.91
N THR A 50 -18.20 14.92 -10.81
CA THR A 50 -19.23 15.95 -10.89
C THR A 50 -20.06 16.01 -9.60
N TYR A 51 -20.36 14.87 -9.00
CA TYR A 51 -21.05 14.78 -7.72
C TYR A 51 -20.27 15.48 -6.60
N TYR A 52 -18.99 15.10 -6.41
CA TYR A 52 -18.17 15.72 -5.36
C TYR A 52 -17.94 17.21 -5.60
N LYS A 53 -17.81 17.63 -6.87
CA LYS A 53 -17.72 19.06 -7.21
C LYS A 53 -18.96 19.82 -6.76
N LYS A 54 -20.16 19.35 -7.14
CA LYS A 54 -21.42 19.97 -6.71
C LYS A 54 -21.58 19.96 -5.19
N LEU A 55 -21.15 18.88 -4.53
CA LEU A 55 -21.20 18.79 -3.07
C LEU A 55 -20.29 19.84 -2.42
N SER A 56 -19.07 20.05 -2.95
CA SER A 56 -18.15 21.10 -2.49
C SER A 56 -18.64 22.53 -2.76
N GLU A 57 -19.44 22.74 -3.82
CA GLU A 57 -20.05 24.04 -4.12
C GLU A 57 -21.24 24.34 -3.19
N ALA A 58 -21.94 23.30 -2.71
CA ALA A 58 -23.12 23.43 -1.85
C ALA A 58 -22.78 23.50 -0.35
N TYR A 59 -21.68 22.87 0.09
CA TYR A 59 -21.29 22.78 1.49
C TYR A 59 -19.82 23.18 1.68
N ASN A 60 -19.59 24.26 2.43
CA ASN A 60 -18.23 24.77 2.73
C ASN A 60 -17.37 23.78 3.53
N GLN A 61 -17.99 22.78 4.15
CA GLN A 61 -17.33 21.69 4.85
C GLN A 61 -16.66 20.69 3.90
N ILE A 62 -17.03 20.70 2.62
CA ILE A 62 -16.47 19.81 1.58
C ILE A 62 -15.53 20.58 0.66
N SER A 63 -14.36 20.02 0.46
CA SER A 63 -13.36 20.51 -0.50
C SER A 63 -13.01 19.42 -1.50
N LEU A 64 -12.71 19.80 -2.75
CA LEU A 64 -12.24 18.87 -3.77
C LEU A 64 -10.89 19.34 -4.31
N PHE A 65 -9.85 18.55 -4.05
CA PHE A 65 -8.49 18.82 -4.53
C PHE A 65 -8.11 17.86 -5.66
N SER A 66 -7.17 18.30 -6.50
CA SER A 66 -6.59 17.48 -7.58
C SER A 66 -5.08 17.31 -7.34
N PHE A 67 -4.58 16.10 -7.57
CA PHE A 67 -3.20 15.69 -7.34
C PHE A 67 -2.63 14.99 -8.57
N GLY A 68 -1.49 15.49 -9.04
CA GLY A 68 -0.72 14.89 -10.12
C GLY A 68 -1.54 14.59 -11.38
N GLN A 69 -1.01 13.68 -12.19
CA GLN A 69 -1.75 13.02 -13.27
C GLN A 69 -1.71 11.53 -13.00
N THR A 70 -2.69 10.80 -13.51
CA THR A 70 -2.69 9.34 -13.57
C THR A 70 -2.25 8.85 -14.96
N ASP A 71 -2.10 7.54 -15.13
CA ASP A 71 -1.75 6.98 -16.45
C ASP A 71 -2.86 7.17 -17.50
N SER A 72 -4.10 7.52 -17.10
CA SER A 72 -5.17 7.88 -18.04
C SER A 72 -5.12 9.34 -18.50
N GLY A 73 -4.21 10.15 -17.97
CA GLY A 73 -4.10 11.58 -18.25
C GLY A 73 -4.94 12.48 -17.34
N GLU A 74 -5.87 11.90 -16.58
CA GLU A 74 -6.72 12.62 -15.62
C GLU A 74 -6.00 12.80 -14.27
N PRO A 75 -6.21 13.92 -13.55
CA PRO A 75 -5.68 14.09 -12.20
C PRO A 75 -6.40 13.19 -11.19
N LEU A 76 -5.67 12.76 -10.17
CA LEU A 76 -6.28 12.04 -9.05
C LEU A 76 -6.99 13.05 -8.13
N HIS A 77 -8.16 12.71 -7.62
CA HIS A 77 -8.96 13.62 -6.81
C HIS A 77 -8.95 13.22 -5.33
N LEU A 78 -9.07 14.23 -4.46
CA LEU A 78 -9.24 14.08 -3.01
C LEU A 78 -10.44 14.93 -2.57
N ALA A 79 -11.54 14.28 -2.25
CA ALA A 79 -12.68 14.92 -1.58
C ALA A 79 -12.41 14.94 -0.07
N VAL A 80 -12.61 16.08 0.59
CA VAL A 80 -12.25 16.26 1.99
C VAL A 80 -13.43 16.85 2.74
N TYR A 81 -13.82 16.22 3.83
CA TYR A 81 -14.72 16.79 4.84
C TYR A 81 -13.92 17.31 6.02
N ASN A 82 -14.23 18.53 6.46
CA ASN A 82 -13.86 19.10 7.74
C ASN A 82 -15.00 20.01 8.20
N SER A 83 -15.41 19.94 9.47
CA SER A 83 -16.51 20.76 10.00
C SER A 83 -16.28 22.27 9.83
N GLU A 84 -15.02 22.70 9.80
CA GLU A 84 -14.61 24.11 9.62
C GLU A 84 -14.27 24.47 8.16
N GLY A 85 -14.35 23.51 7.24
CA GLY A 85 -13.86 23.64 5.86
C GLY A 85 -12.34 23.56 5.75
N ILE A 86 -11.83 23.31 4.53
CA ILE A 86 -10.40 23.32 4.21
C ILE A 86 -10.20 24.05 2.89
N PHE A 87 -9.29 25.02 2.84
CA PHE A 87 -9.03 25.78 1.61
C PHE A 87 -7.76 25.32 0.91
N ASN A 88 -6.77 24.85 1.67
CA ASN A 88 -5.48 24.39 1.17
C ASN A 88 -5.11 23.02 1.74
N VAL A 89 -4.45 22.21 0.91
CA VAL A 89 -4.02 20.85 1.27
C VAL A 89 -3.13 20.82 2.52
N ASP A 90 -2.26 21.82 2.71
CA ASP A 90 -1.34 21.89 3.86
C ASP A 90 -2.07 22.01 5.21
N GLU A 91 -3.31 22.51 5.22
CA GLU A 91 -4.15 22.58 6.43
C GLU A 91 -4.51 21.17 6.95
N ILE A 92 -4.62 20.18 6.07
CA ILE A 92 -4.89 18.79 6.44
C ILE A 92 -3.74 18.25 7.29
N LYS A 93 -2.50 18.40 6.82
CA LYS A 93 -1.31 17.85 7.49
C LYS A 93 -1.03 18.52 8.82
N ASN A 94 -1.24 19.84 8.89
CA ASN A 94 -0.93 20.65 10.06
C ASN A 94 -2.03 20.59 11.14
N SER A 95 -3.20 20.04 10.81
CA SER A 95 -4.30 19.89 11.75
C SER A 95 -3.98 18.89 12.88
N LEU A 96 -4.49 19.21 14.07
CA LEU A 96 -4.48 18.32 15.24
C LEU A 96 -5.69 17.38 15.26
N LYS A 97 -6.62 17.47 14.30
CA LYS A 97 -7.78 16.57 14.16
C LYS A 97 -7.35 15.16 13.73
N ASN A 98 -8.20 14.17 13.91
CA ASN A 98 -8.02 12.85 13.32
C ASN A 98 -8.02 12.96 11.80
N ARG A 99 -7.16 12.22 11.11
CA ARG A 99 -7.10 12.21 9.65
C ARG A 99 -7.37 10.81 9.15
N ILE A 100 -8.46 10.64 8.44
CA ILE A 100 -8.89 9.35 7.89
C ILE A 100 -8.79 9.43 6.38
N LEU A 101 -8.10 8.49 5.75
CA LEU A 101 -8.01 8.41 4.29
C LEU A 101 -8.73 7.15 3.80
N ILE A 102 -9.75 7.34 2.96
CA ILE A 102 -10.48 6.28 2.30
C ILE A 102 -10.05 6.22 0.84
N ASN A 103 -9.63 5.05 0.38
CA ASN A 103 -9.29 4.78 -1.00
C ASN A 103 -10.38 3.91 -1.64
N ASN A 104 -10.93 4.38 -2.76
CA ASN A 104 -11.98 3.68 -3.49
C ASN A 104 -11.57 3.42 -4.93
N GLY A 105 -12.12 2.35 -5.52
CA GLY A 105 -11.97 2.08 -6.94
C GLY A 105 -10.52 1.82 -7.36
N ILE A 106 -9.71 1.21 -6.50
CA ILE A 106 -8.41 0.63 -6.91
C ILE A 106 -8.61 -0.46 -7.95
N HIS A 107 -9.69 -1.23 -7.80
CA HIS A 107 -10.29 -2.04 -8.85
C HIS A 107 -11.72 -1.54 -9.10
N PRO A 108 -11.96 -0.70 -10.12
CA PRO A 108 -13.26 -0.06 -10.37
C PRO A 108 -14.44 -0.99 -10.66
N GLY A 109 -14.18 -2.30 -10.82
CA GLY A 109 -15.19 -3.36 -10.81
C GLY A 109 -15.76 -3.66 -9.42
N GLU A 110 -15.17 -3.08 -8.38
CA GLU A 110 -15.44 -3.24 -6.96
C GLU A 110 -15.94 -1.90 -6.43
N SER A 111 -17.03 -1.41 -7.04
CA SER A 111 -17.49 -0.03 -6.90
C SER A 111 -18.13 0.28 -5.54
N ASP A 112 -18.24 -0.71 -4.66
CA ASP A 112 -18.94 -0.66 -3.39
C ASP A 112 -18.55 0.55 -2.53
N GLY A 113 -17.25 0.81 -2.40
CA GLY A 113 -16.71 1.95 -1.65
C GLY A 113 -16.93 3.30 -2.32
N ILE A 114 -17.05 3.34 -3.66
CA ILE A 114 -17.32 4.58 -4.41
C ILE A 114 -18.69 5.11 -4.01
N ASP A 115 -19.72 4.27 -4.12
CA ASP A 115 -21.10 4.62 -3.81
C ASP A 115 -21.30 4.87 -2.31
N ALA A 116 -20.74 4.01 -1.46
CA ALA A 116 -20.81 4.18 0.00
C ALA A 116 -20.20 5.52 0.45
N SER A 117 -19.05 5.91 -0.10
CA SER A 117 -18.39 7.16 0.29
C SER A 117 -19.12 8.41 -0.21
N MET A 118 -19.79 8.33 -1.37
CA MET A 118 -20.64 9.41 -1.87
C MET A 118 -21.81 9.68 -0.92
N MET A 119 -22.54 8.62 -0.54
CA MET A 119 -23.62 8.70 0.45
C MET A 119 -23.10 9.23 1.79
N LEU A 120 -21.97 8.70 2.26
CA LEU A 120 -21.37 9.04 3.55
C LEU A 120 -21.06 10.53 3.69
N LEU A 121 -20.34 11.14 2.74
CA LEU A 121 -20.00 12.56 2.85
C LEU A 121 -21.23 13.45 2.73
N ARG A 122 -22.20 13.10 1.88
CA ARG A 122 -23.49 13.80 1.80
C ARG A 122 -24.23 13.76 3.13
N ASP A 123 -24.38 12.58 3.71
CA ASP A 123 -25.18 12.39 4.93
C ASP A 123 -24.53 13.09 6.12
N ILE A 124 -23.19 13.12 6.21
CA ILE A 124 -22.48 13.90 7.21
C ILE A 124 -22.81 15.40 7.07
N VAL A 125 -22.69 15.99 5.88
CA VAL A 125 -22.88 17.46 5.73
C VAL A 125 -24.34 17.90 5.75
N GLN A 126 -25.28 16.97 5.55
CA GLN A 126 -26.72 17.24 5.66
C GLN A 126 -27.28 16.99 7.07
N ASN A 127 -26.48 16.47 8.01
CA ASN A 127 -26.92 16.14 9.35
C ASN A 127 -26.06 16.81 10.43
N ASP A 128 -26.63 17.79 11.13
CA ASP A 128 -25.92 18.55 12.17
C ASP A 128 -25.38 17.67 13.31
N SER A 129 -26.07 16.56 13.62
CA SER A 129 -25.61 15.63 14.67
C SER A 129 -24.37 14.84 14.22
N LEU A 130 -24.28 14.47 12.94
CA LEU A 130 -23.08 13.85 12.38
C LEU A 130 -21.92 14.85 12.27
N GLN A 131 -22.20 16.10 11.91
CA GLN A 131 -21.18 17.15 11.88
C GLN A 131 -20.56 17.37 13.27
N GLU A 132 -21.40 17.46 14.30
CA GLU A 132 -20.95 17.61 15.69
C GLU A 132 -20.17 16.37 16.16
N LYS A 133 -20.65 15.17 15.83
CA LYS A 133 -19.99 13.91 16.19
C LYS A 133 -18.58 13.79 15.61
N TYR A 134 -18.38 14.20 14.34
CA TYR A 134 -17.11 14.10 13.63
C TYR A 134 -16.37 15.44 13.50
N LYS A 135 -16.65 16.41 14.38
CA LYS A 135 -16.01 17.73 14.35
C LYS A 135 -14.49 17.69 14.55
N ASN A 136 -13.98 16.63 15.17
CA ASN A 136 -12.56 16.40 15.43
C ASN A 136 -11.93 15.45 14.39
N SER A 137 -12.60 15.24 13.25
CA SER A 137 -12.07 14.47 12.13
C SER A 137 -12.00 15.28 10.85
N ILE A 138 -10.94 15.00 10.09
CA ILE A 138 -10.81 15.34 8.67
C ILE A 138 -10.92 14.02 7.91
N ILE A 139 -12.00 13.87 7.15
CA ILE A 139 -12.28 12.66 6.39
C ILE A 139 -11.89 12.93 4.93
N CYS A 140 -10.89 12.23 4.44
CA CYS A 140 -10.37 12.35 3.10
C CYS A 140 -10.77 11.12 2.28
N VAL A 141 -11.32 11.32 1.09
CA VAL A 141 -11.76 10.26 0.18
C VAL A 141 -11.07 10.44 -1.16
N ILE A 142 -10.34 9.42 -1.61
CA ILE A 142 -9.96 9.28 -3.02
C ILE A 142 -11.16 8.64 -3.71
N PRO A 143 -11.93 9.37 -4.54
CA PRO A 143 -13.20 8.87 -5.07
C PRO A 143 -13.02 7.67 -5.99
N VAL A 144 -12.00 7.72 -6.86
CA VAL A 144 -11.65 6.67 -7.82
C VAL A 144 -10.14 6.69 -8.01
N TYR A 145 -9.45 5.67 -7.51
CA TYR A 145 -7.99 5.57 -7.62
C TYR A 145 -7.53 5.12 -9.00
N ASN A 146 -8.15 4.08 -9.54
CA ASN A 146 -7.85 3.58 -10.87
C ASN A 146 -8.77 4.21 -11.92
N ILE A 147 -8.45 5.45 -12.30
CA ILE A 147 -9.26 6.20 -13.28
C ILE A 147 -9.26 5.50 -14.65
N GLY A 148 -8.11 5.02 -15.12
CA GLY A 148 -8.01 4.29 -16.40
C GLY A 148 -8.87 3.02 -16.45
N GLY A 149 -8.92 2.25 -15.35
CA GLY A 149 -9.82 1.11 -15.22
C GLY A 149 -11.29 1.54 -15.17
N SER A 150 -11.60 2.65 -14.51
CA SER A 150 -12.97 3.16 -14.39
C SER A 150 -13.52 3.64 -15.74
N LEU A 151 -12.67 4.23 -16.58
CA LEU A 151 -13.00 4.61 -17.95
C LEU A 151 -13.21 3.41 -18.89
N ASN A 152 -12.62 2.26 -18.56
CA ASN A 152 -12.85 1.00 -19.26
C ASN A 152 -14.10 0.28 -18.68
N ARG A 153 -15.28 0.85 -18.92
CA ARG A 153 -16.56 0.30 -18.44
C ARG A 153 -16.99 -0.93 -19.24
N ASN A 154 -17.60 -1.89 -18.53
CA ASN A 154 -18.15 -3.12 -19.08
C ASN A 154 -19.13 -3.75 -18.10
N SER A 155 -19.73 -4.89 -18.49
CA SER A 155 -20.68 -5.65 -17.67
C SER A 155 -20.32 -7.14 -17.50
N HIS A 156 -19.20 -7.59 -18.08
CA HIS A 156 -18.91 -9.03 -18.25
C HIS A 156 -17.49 -9.46 -17.87
N SER A 157 -16.57 -8.53 -17.55
CA SER A 157 -15.16 -8.89 -17.30
C SER A 157 -14.93 -9.62 -15.96
N ARG A 158 -15.89 -9.59 -15.04
CA ARG A 158 -15.83 -10.27 -13.73
C ARG A 158 -16.80 -11.44 -13.65
N ALA A 159 -16.41 -12.58 -14.22
CA ALA A 159 -17.25 -13.79 -14.29
C ALA A 159 -17.63 -14.40 -12.92
N ASN A 160 -16.87 -14.08 -11.87
CA ASN A 160 -17.03 -14.63 -10.52
C ASN A 160 -17.61 -13.62 -9.51
N GLN A 161 -18.23 -12.54 -9.98
CA GLN A 161 -18.76 -11.47 -9.12
C GLN A 161 -20.18 -11.04 -9.51
N ASN A 162 -21.02 -10.85 -8.51
CA ASN A 162 -22.35 -10.24 -8.60
C ASN A 162 -22.24 -8.73 -8.32
N GLY A 163 -21.80 -7.97 -9.34
CA GLY A 163 -21.61 -6.52 -9.27
C GLY A 163 -22.82 -5.71 -9.75
N PRO A 164 -22.68 -4.38 -9.86
CA PRO A 164 -23.66 -3.54 -10.55
C PRO A 164 -23.77 -3.94 -12.04
N LYS A 165 -24.82 -3.45 -12.72
CA LYS A 165 -25.08 -3.74 -14.15
C LYS A 165 -23.88 -3.42 -15.04
N GLU A 166 -23.18 -2.33 -14.76
CA GLU A 166 -21.95 -1.93 -15.43
C GLU A 166 -20.94 -1.42 -14.40
N TYR A 167 -19.65 -1.63 -14.67
CA TYR A 167 -18.55 -1.29 -13.78
C TYR A 167 -17.23 -1.15 -14.55
N GLY A 168 -16.17 -0.67 -13.89
CA GLY A 168 -14.87 -0.50 -14.53
C GLY A 168 -13.97 -1.75 -14.50
N PHE A 169 -12.92 -1.74 -15.31
CA PHE A 169 -11.97 -2.83 -15.43
C PHE A 169 -10.91 -2.85 -14.32
N ARG A 170 -10.35 -4.03 -14.01
CA ARG A 170 -9.38 -4.23 -12.92
C ARG A 170 -8.04 -3.52 -13.17
N GLY A 171 -7.47 -3.69 -14.36
CA GLY A 171 -6.19 -3.07 -14.74
C GLY A 171 -6.34 -1.57 -14.97
N ASN A 172 -5.26 -0.81 -14.75
CA ASN A 172 -5.23 0.61 -15.09
C ASN A 172 -5.07 0.87 -16.60
N ALA A 173 -4.85 2.13 -17.00
CA ALA A 173 -4.63 2.49 -18.42
C ALA A 173 -3.43 1.78 -19.08
N ARG A 174 -2.48 1.29 -18.27
CA ARG A 174 -1.32 0.49 -18.69
C ARG A 174 -1.47 -0.99 -18.32
N ASN A 175 -2.67 -1.40 -17.92
CA ASN A 175 -3.03 -2.76 -17.51
C ASN A 175 -2.31 -3.29 -16.25
N TYR A 176 -1.78 -2.40 -15.40
CA TYR A 176 -1.26 -2.79 -14.08
C TYR A 176 -2.40 -3.02 -13.08
N ASP A 177 -2.25 -4.02 -12.23
CA ASP A 177 -3.00 -4.12 -10.98
C ASP A 177 -2.40 -3.11 -9.98
N LEU A 178 -3.11 -2.00 -9.74
CA LEU A 178 -2.62 -0.95 -8.83
C LEU A 178 -2.45 -1.44 -7.39
N ASN A 179 -3.13 -2.52 -6.99
CA ASN A 179 -2.95 -3.14 -5.66
C ASN A 179 -1.66 -3.99 -5.57
N ARG A 180 -0.69 -3.74 -6.45
CA ARG A 180 0.68 -4.29 -6.43
C ARG A 180 1.74 -3.21 -6.66
N ASP A 181 1.35 -1.94 -6.80
CA ASP A 181 2.21 -0.88 -7.33
C ASP A 181 2.76 0.07 -6.26
N PHE A 182 2.37 -0.05 -4.99
CA PHE A 182 2.69 0.95 -3.96
C PHE A 182 4.20 1.10 -3.64
N ILE A 183 5.03 0.08 -3.94
CA ILE A 183 6.50 0.15 -3.76
C ILE A 183 7.23 0.43 -5.06
N LYS A 184 7.02 -0.41 -6.08
CA LYS A 184 7.67 -0.25 -7.38
C LYS A 184 7.27 1.07 -8.04
N GLN A 185 6.04 1.51 -7.80
CA GLN A 185 5.50 2.82 -8.16
C GLN A 185 5.72 3.15 -9.64
N ASP A 186 5.40 2.18 -10.52
CA ASP A 186 5.61 2.31 -11.96
C ASP A 186 4.55 3.17 -12.65
N THR A 187 3.39 3.29 -12.02
CA THR A 187 2.28 4.07 -12.54
C THR A 187 2.31 5.49 -11.99
N LYS A 188 1.81 6.44 -12.78
CA LYS A 188 1.57 7.78 -12.25
C LYS A 188 0.49 7.78 -11.16
N ASN A 189 -0.43 6.80 -11.18
CA ASN A 189 -1.42 6.60 -10.12
C ASN A 189 -0.75 6.42 -8.76
N ALA A 190 0.21 5.51 -8.63
CA ALA A 190 0.89 5.26 -7.36
C ALA A 190 1.72 6.46 -6.89
N ALA A 191 2.33 7.22 -7.82
CA ALA A 191 3.01 8.48 -7.49
C ALA A 191 2.03 9.55 -6.97
N ALA A 192 0.87 9.71 -7.60
CA ALA A 192 -0.17 10.62 -7.14
C ALA A 192 -0.78 10.18 -5.80
N PHE A 193 -0.94 8.87 -5.59
CA PHE A 193 -1.34 8.31 -4.28
C PHE A 193 -0.33 8.67 -3.19
N ALA A 194 0.98 8.46 -3.42
CA ALA A 194 2.00 8.82 -2.44
C ALA A 194 1.94 10.32 -2.09
N ALA A 195 1.72 11.19 -3.08
CA ALA A 195 1.54 12.62 -2.85
C ALA A 195 0.32 12.92 -1.96
N ILE A 196 -0.84 12.30 -2.22
CA ILE A 196 -2.04 12.41 -1.36
C ILE A 196 -1.74 11.86 0.03
N PHE A 197 -1.18 10.67 0.13
CA PHE A 197 -0.89 9.99 1.38
C PHE A 197 0.02 10.83 2.29
N HIS A 198 1.08 11.42 1.74
CA HIS A 198 1.99 12.27 2.52
C HIS A 198 1.45 13.67 2.82
N ALA A 199 0.53 14.17 2.00
CA ALA A 199 -0.22 15.40 2.27
C ALA A 199 -1.25 15.18 3.40
N VAL A 200 -1.96 14.05 3.39
CA VAL A 200 -2.95 13.73 4.42
C VAL A 200 -2.26 13.26 5.71
N ASN A 201 -1.18 12.48 5.62
CA ASN A 201 -0.52 11.80 6.75
C ASN A 201 -1.54 11.07 7.67
N PRO A 202 -2.35 10.16 7.11
CA PRO A 202 -3.54 9.64 7.78
C PRO A 202 -3.21 8.86 9.05
N ASP A 203 -4.02 9.06 10.07
CA ASP A 203 -4.04 8.26 11.29
C ASP A 203 -4.60 6.86 11.01
N VAL A 204 -5.68 6.81 10.22
CA VAL A 204 -6.36 5.60 9.79
C VAL A 204 -6.51 5.61 8.27
N PHE A 205 -6.24 4.48 7.63
CA PHE A 205 -6.41 4.27 6.20
C PHE A 205 -7.38 3.11 5.94
N VAL A 206 -8.38 3.36 5.10
CA VAL A 206 -9.36 2.36 4.67
C VAL A 206 -9.26 2.18 3.16
N ASP A 207 -9.13 0.96 2.69
CA ASP A 207 -9.15 0.63 1.25
C ASP A 207 -10.31 -0.31 0.96
N ASN A 208 -11.24 0.09 0.10
CA ASN A 208 -12.45 -0.66 -0.17
C ASN A 208 -12.31 -1.57 -1.41
N HIS A 209 -12.54 -2.87 -1.22
CA HIS A 209 -12.40 -3.96 -2.20
C HIS A 209 -13.60 -4.92 -2.16
N VAL A 210 -13.62 -5.83 -3.13
CA VAL A 210 -14.48 -7.01 -3.16
C VAL A 210 -13.61 -8.27 -3.21
N SER A 211 -13.89 -9.20 -2.31
CA SER A 211 -13.12 -10.44 -2.12
C SER A 211 -13.23 -11.40 -3.29
N ASN A 212 -12.37 -12.41 -3.26
CA ASN A 212 -12.46 -13.58 -4.13
C ASN A 212 -12.31 -14.84 -3.26
N GLY A 213 -12.61 -16.02 -3.81
CA GLY A 213 -12.38 -17.30 -3.13
C GLY A 213 -13.67 -18.04 -2.76
N ALA A 214 -13.77 -18.46 -1.51
CA ALA A 214 -14.87 -19.30 -0.99
C ALA A 214 -16.24 -18.57 -0.94
N ASP A 215 -17.33 -19.33 -0.90
CA ASP A 215 -18.69 -18.82 -0.66
C ASP A 215 -19.08 -19.05 0.82
N TYR A 216 -19.51 -17.99 1.51
CA TYR A 216 -19.82 -17.99 2.94
C TYR A 216 -20.96 -17.02 3.27
N GLN A 217 -21.43 -16.99 4.52
CA GLN A 217 -22.64 -16.24 4.87
C GLN A 217 -22.42 -14.72 4.95
N TYR A 218 -21.25 -14.28 5.41
CA TYR A 218 -20.88 -12.87 5.55
C TYR A 218 -20.96 -12.09 4.22
N ALA A 219 -21.42 -10.84 4.26
CA ALA A 219 -21.37 -9.94 3.10
C ALA A 219 -20.18 -8.97 3.14
N ILE A 220 -19.54 -8.82 4.29
CA ILE A 220 -18.34 -8.03 4.48
C ILE A 220 -17.32 -8.82 5.31
N THR A 221 -16.05 -8.68 4.96
CA THR A 221 -14.90 -9.19 5.69
C THR A 221 -13.88 -8.08 5.86
N HIS A 222 -13.02 -8.19 6.86
CA HIS A 222 -11.97 -7.22 7.10
C HIS A 222 -10.58 -7.84 6.95
N LEU A 223 -9.65 -7.04 6.43
CA LEU A 223 -8.23 -7.30 6.49
C LEU A 223 -7.55 -6.09 7.14
N PHE A 224 -7.49 -6.10 8.46
CA PHE A 224 -6.59 -5.19 9.17
C PHE A 224 -5.14 -5.53 8.83
N THR A 225 -4.30 -4.51 8.83
CA THR A 225 -2.84 -4.69 8.73
C THR A 225 -2.37 -5.74 9.72
N GLN A 226 -1.50 -6.65 9.26
CA GLN A 226 -0.97 -7.72 10.10
C GLN A 226 -0.23 -7.13 11.33
N HIS A 227 -0.67 -7.47 12.53
CA HIS A 227 -0.28 -6.80 13.78
C HIS A 227 1.15 -7.10 14.21
N ASN A 228 1.68 -8.30 13.96
CA ASN A 228 3.09 -8.61 14.28
C ASN A 228 4.04 -7.80 13.39
N LYS A 229 3.69 -7.59 12.12
CA LYS A 229 4.43 -6.75 11.15
C LYS A 229 4.35 -5.27 11.53
N LEU A 230 3.14 -4.75 11.82
CA LEU A 230 2.97 -3.38 12.32
C LEU A 230 3.75 -3.19 13.62
N GLY A 231 3.76 -4.20 14.49
CA GLY A 231 4.67 -4.36 15.61
C GLY A 231 4.44 -3.37 16.76
N GLY A 232 5.06 -3.71 17.90
CA GLY A 232 5.04 -2.87 19.10
C GLY A 232 3.61 -2.54 19.57
N ASN A 233 3.46 -1.37 20.18
CA ASN A 233 2.19 -0.97 20.77
C ASN A 233 1.12 -0.63 19.72
N LEU A 234 1.51 -0.24 18.49
CA LEU A 234 0.57 -0.01 17.40
C LEU A 234 -0.07 -1.32 16.93
N GLY A 235 0.72 -2.37 16.74
CA GLY A 235 0.21 -3.70 16.39
C GLY A 235 -0.76 -4.24 17.43
N MET A 236 -0.37 -4.19 18.71
CA MET A 236 -1.23 -4.65 19.81
C MET A 236 -2.53 -3.84 19.92
N PHE A 237 -2.47 -2.52 19.74
CA PHE A 237 -3.65 -1.67 19.75
C PHE A 237 -4.60 -1.97 18.59
N LEU A 238 -4.06 -2.17 17.38
CA LEU A 238 -4.87 -2.47 16.19
C LEU A 238 -5.65 -3.77 16.39
N GLN A 239 -4.97 -4.84 16.83
CA GLN A 239 -5.57 -6.16 17.01
C GLN A 239 -6.55 -6.21 18.20
N ASN A 240 -6.13 -5.73 19.37
CA ASN A 240 -6.85 -5.99 20.62
C ASN A 240 -7.90 -4.93 20.97
N GLU A 241 -7.80 -3.73 20.39
CA GLU A 241 -8.72 -2.63 20.70
C GLU A 241 -9.50 -2.19 19.46
N MET A 242 -8.79 -1.73 18.42
CA MET A 242 -9.45 -1.11 17.26
C MET A 242 -10.29 -2.12 16.47
N GLN A 243 -9.71 -3.29 16.14
CA GLN A 243 -10.44 -4.35 15.44
C GLN A 243 -11.65 -4.83 16.25
N SER A 244 -11.46 -5.19 17.52
CA SER A 244 -12.55 -5.67 18.41
C SER A 244 -13.70 -4.67 18.48
N GLN A 245 -13.42 -3.38 18.66
CA GLN A 245 -14.48 -2.37 18.79
C GLN A 245 -15.22 -2.11 17.47
N ILE A 246 -14.55 -2.22 16.32
CA ILE A 246 -15.22 -2.13 15.02
C ILE A 246 -16.14 -3.34 14.82
N GLU A 247 -15.66 -4.55 15.13
CA GLU A 247 -16.47 -5.78 15.06
C GLU A 247 -17.70 -5.69 16.00
N GLU A 248 -17.52 -5.29 17.26
CA GLU A 248 -18.61 -5.09 18.22
C GLU A 248 -19.60 -3.99 17.80
N SER A 249 -19.11 -2.93 17.15
CA SER A 249 -19.95 -1.85 16.62
C SER A 249 -20.86 -2.37 15.50
N LEU A 250 -20.32 -3.21 14.61
CA LEU A 250 -21.08 -3.82 13.51
C LEU A 250 -22.07 -4.88 14.00
N GLU A 251 -21.69 -5.67 15.01
CA GLU A 251 -22.60 -6.65 15.62
C GLU A 251 -23.83 -5.98 16.23
N LYS A 252 -23.67 -4.81 16.89
CA LYS A 252 -24.79 -4.00 17.41
C LYS A 252 -25.73 -3.45 16.31
N LYS A 253 -25.28 -3.45 15.05
CA LYS A 253 -26.05 -3.06 13.86
C LYS A 253 -26.60 -4.29 13.11
N ASP A 254 -26.53 -5.49 13.72
CA ASP A 254 -26.89 -6.77 13.10
C ASP A 254 -26.08 -7.11 11.84
N ILE A 255 -24.87 -6.56 11.70
CA ILE A 255 -23.96 -6.83 10.60
C ILE A 255 -22.90 -7.84 11.05
N ILE A 256 -23.01 -9.08 10.57
CA ILE A 256 -21.98 -10.09 10.79
C ILE A 256 -20.74 -9.78 9.95
N ILE A 257 -19.56 -9.93 10.55
CA ILE A 257 -18.27 -9.75 9.89
C ILE A 257 -17.30 -10.86 10.32
N THR A 258 -16.30 -11.13 9.49
CA THR A 258 -15.23 -12.08 9.78
C THR A 258 -13.91 -11.61 9.15
N PRO A 259 -12.74 -12.10 9.60
CA PRO A 259 -11.50 -11.81 8.91
C PRO A 259 -11.48 -12.31 7.46
N TYR A 260 -10.71 -11.64 6.61
CA TYR A 260 -10.61 -11.96 5.18
C TYR A 260 -10.30 -13.44 4.92
N VAL A 261 -11.16 -14.08 4.14
CA VAL A 261 -11.14 -15.51 3.88
C VAL A 261 -10.29 -15.81 2.63
N ASN A 262 -8.98 -15.95 2.82
CA ASN A 262 -8.03 -16.26 1.75
C ASN A 262 -7.94 -17.78 1.46
N VAL A 263 -9.05 -18.39 1.02
CA VAL A 263 -9.15 -19.83 0.74
C VAL A 263 -9.50 -20.06 -0.73
N TRP A 264 -8.69 -20.87 -1.41
CA TRP A 264 -8.80 -21.11 -2.86
C TRP A 264 -8.96 -22.60 -3.17
N GLY A 265 -9.97 -22.94 -3.98
CA GLY A 265 -10.18 -24.32 -4.45
C GLY A 265 -10.57 -25.33 -3.39
N THR A 266 -10.89 -24.89 -2.16
CA THR A 266 -11.30 -25.73 -1.03
C THR A 266 -12.23 -24.95 -0.09
N THR A 267 -12.77 -25.61 0.95
CA THR A 267 -13.62 -24.97 1.97
C THR A 267 -12.79 -24.38 3.12
N PRO A 268 -13.28 -23.32 3.80
CA PRO A 268 -12.62 -22.75 4.98
C PRO A 268 -12.62 -23.64 6.23
N GLU A 269 -13.30 -24.79 6.20
CA GLU A 269 -13.50 -25.69 7.36
C GLU A 269 -12.18 -26.24 7.93
N ALA A 270 -11.14 -26.37 7.10
CA ALA A 270 -9.82 -26.80 7.54
C ALA A 270 -9.04 -25.69 8.29
N GLY A 271 -9.61 -24.49 8.42
CA GLY A 271 -8.95 -23.31 8.93
C GLY A 271 -8.19 -22.53 7.85
N PHE A 272 -7.84 -21.29 8.15
CA PHE A 272 -7.16 -20.38 7.22
C PHE A 272 -6.33 -19.33 7.97
N SER A 273 -5.35 -18.73 7.29
CA SER A 273 -4.49 -17.70 7.88
C SER A 273 -4.96 -16.29 7.53
N GLN A 274 -4.65 -15.33 8.39
CA GLN A 274 -4.69 -13.92 8.02
C GLN A 274 -3.82 -13.70 6.77
N PHE A 275 -4.26 -12.82 5.88
CA PHE A 275 -3.50 -12.46 4.70
C PHE A 275 -2.28 -11.61 5.10
N PHE A 276 -1.11 -11.91 4.53
CA PHE A 276 0.08 -11.11 4.73
C PHE A 276 0.09 -9.92 3.77
N ASP A 277 -0.31 -8.75 4.26
CA ASP A 277 -0.30 -7.48 3.53
C ASP A 277 1.13 -6.93 3.36
N SER A 278 1.93 -7.56 2.49
CA SER A 278 3.30 -7.09 2.23
C SER A 278 3.32 -5.65 1.68
N PRO A 279 4.47 -4.95 1.72
CA PRO A 279 4.55 -3.54 1.32
C PRO A 279 3.99 -3.19 -0.07
N ARG A 280 3.92 -4.13 -1.02
CA ARG A 280 3.31 -3.88 -2.34
C ARG A 280 1.80 -3.58 -2.31
N TYR A 281 1.10 -3.96 -1.24
CA TYR A 281 -0.34 -3.74 -1.04
C TYR A 281 -0.56 -2.42 -0.30
N SER A 282 -1.74 -1.82 -0.44
CA SER A 282 -2.04 -0.48 0.13
C SER A 282 -1.84 -0.42 1.65
N THR A 283 -2.48 -1.29 2.42
CA THR A 283 -2.34 -1.37 3.89
C THR A 283 -0.92 -1.75 4.32
N GLY A 284 -0.25 -2.59 3.54
CA GLY A 284 1.15 -2.93 3.72
C GLY A 284 2.09 -1.73 3.57
N TYR A 285 1.85 -0.90 2.55
CA TYR A 285 2.56 0.34 2.29
C TYR A 285 2.30 1.38 3.39
N THR A 286 1.04 1.63 3.77
CA THR A 286 0.71 2.66 4.76
C THR A 286 1.32 2.35 6.13
N THR A 287 1.48 1.07 6.45
CA THR A 287 2.17 0.59 7.67
C THR A 287 3.62 1.05 7.75
N LEU A 288 4.29 1.24 6.62
CA LEU A 288 5.67 1.76 6.59
C LEU A 288 5.80 3.16 7.18
N PHE A 289 4.68 3.89 7.26
CA PHE A 289 4.57 5.23 7.82
C PHE A 289 3.68 5.27 9.08
N ASN A 290 3.54 4.12 9.75
CA ASN A 290 2.85 3.97 11.02
C ASN A 290 1.36 4.36 10.97
N THR A 291 0.71 4.21 9.81
CA THR A 291 -0.75 4.39 9.67
C THR A 291 -1.47 3.08 9.98
N LEU A 292 -2.60 3.16 10.68
CA LEU A 292 -3.45 2.00 10.97
C LEU A 292 -4.28 1.66 9.72
N GLY A 293 -3.95 0.55 9.06
CA GLY A 293 -4.58 0.13 7.81
C GLY A 293 -5.71 -0.88 8.01
N LEU A 294 -6.79 -0.70 7.24
CA LEU A 294 -7.90 -1.63 7.09
C LEU A 294 -8.24 -1.75 5.60
N MET A 295 -8.17 -2.96 5.06
CA MET A 295 -8.74 -3.28 3.76
C MET A 295 -10.10 -3.95 3.98
N VAL A 296 -11.15 -3.33 3.45
CA VAL A 296 -12.51 -3.84 3.50
C VAL A 296 -12.73 -4.71 2.28
N GLU A 297 -13.26 -5.91 2.49
CA GLU A 297 -13.41 -6.93 1.46
C GLU A 297 -14.84 -7.44 1.49
N THR A 298 -15.71 -6.89 0.65
CA THR A 298 -17.10 -7.37 0.55
C THR A 298 -17.16 -8.69 -0.21
N HIS A 299 -18.20 -9.49 0.00
CA HIS A 299 -18.28 -10.81 -0.63
C HIS A 299 -18.75 -10.71 -2.08
N MET A 300 -17.93 -11.17 -3.04
CA MET A 300 -18.22 -11.08 -4.48
C MET A 300 -19.56 -11.65 -4.94
N LEU A 301 -20.13 -12.63 -4.24
CA LEU A 301 -21.38 -13.29 -4.66
C LEU A 301 -22.63 -12.71 -4.00
N LYS A 302 -22.48 -11.84 -3.00
CA LYS A 302 -23.62 -11.21 -2.33
C LYS A 302 -24.19 -10.09 -3.19
N PRO A 303 -25.50 -9.79 -3.07
CA PRO A 303 -26.12 -8.72 -3.84
C PRO A 303 -25.38 -7.40 -3.64
N TYR A 304 -25.08 -6.72 -4.74
CA TYR A 304 -24.33 -5.46 -4.74
C TYR A 304 -24.88 -4.42 -3.74
N LYS A 305 -26.21 -4.28 -3.65
CA LYS A 305 -26.89 -3.41 -2.68
C LYS A 305 -26.40 -3.62 -1.23
N ILE A 306 -26.42 -4.87 -0.75
CA ILE A 306 -26.01 -5.20 0.62
C ILE A 306 -24.53 -4.87 0.83
N ARG A 307 -23.68 -5.08 -0.18
CA ARG A 307 -22.25 -4.81 -0.06
C ARG A 307 -21.97 -3.31 0.10
N VAL A 308 -22.67 -2.45 -0.63
CA VAL A 308 -22.57 -0.98 -0.49
C VAL A 308 -23.09 -0.55 0.88
N GLU A 309 -24.28 -1.01 1.28
CA GLU A 309 -24.90 -0.64 2.56
C GLU A 309 -24.04 -1.06 3.77
N GLN A 310 -23.45 -2.25 3.75
CA GLN A 310 -22.56 -2.70 4.83
C GLN A 310 -21.20 -1.99 4.81
N THR A 311 -20.68 -1.62 3.63
CA THR A 311 -19.47 -0.79 3.53
C THR A 311 -19.73 0.58 4.16
N TYR A 312 -20.87 1.21 3.85
CA TYR A 312 -21.30 2.47 4.43
C TYR A 312 -21.37 2.41 5.96
N GLU A 313 -22.01 1.38 6.52
CA GLU A 313 -22.11 1.21 7.98
C GLU A 313 -20.77 0.92 8.66
N LEU A 314 -19.88 0.17 8.00
CA LEU A 314 -18.52 -0.08 8.47
C LEU A 314 -17.71 1.21 8.54
N LEU A 315 -17.81 2.08 7.52
CA LEU A 315 -17.08 3.35 7.52
C LEU A 315 -17.47 4.23 8.73
N PHE A 316 -18.76 4.29 9.08
CA PHE A 316 -19.15 4.97 10.32
C PHE A 316 -18.59 4.30 11.58
N SER A 317 -18.58 2.97 11.65
CA SER A 317 -17.97 2.26 12.80
C SER A 317 -16.47 2.55 12.91
N VAL A 318 -15.75 2.68 11.79
CA VAL A 318 -14.35 3.12 11.79
C VAL A 318 -14.21 4.56 12.30
N PHE A 319 -15.09 5.47 11.88
CA PHE A 319 -15.05 6.88 12.31
C PHE A 319 -15.32 7.01 13.80
N ASP A 320 -16.30 6.27 14.32
CA ASP A 320 -16.66 6.26 15.74
C ASP A 320 -15.49 5.83 16.61
N VAL A 321 -14.85 4.70 16.26
CA VAL A 321 -13.69 4.20 17.00
C VAL A 321 -12.50 5.15 16.87
N THR A 322 -12.32 5.78 15.70
CA THR A 322 -11.24 6.75 15.49
C THR A 322 -11.44 8.02 16.34
N GLU A 323 -12.66 8.53 16.44
CA GLU A 323 -12.99 9.64 17.33
C GLU A 323 -12.75 9.27 18.79
N GLU A 324 -13.27 8.13 19.24
CA GLU A 324 -13.12 7.67 20.62
C GLU A 324 -11.64 7.46 21.01
N LYS A 325 -10.84 6.91 20.10
CA LYS A 325 -9.42 6.58 20.36
C LYS A 325 -8.43 7.62 19.85
N SER A 326 -8.90 8.80 19.44
CA SER A 326 -8.11 9.87 18.84
C SER A 326 -6.75 10.11 19.51
N LYS A 327 -6.78 10.37 20.83
CA LYS A 327 -5.57 10.66 21.62
C LYS A 327 -4.59 9.48 21.60
N LYS A 328 -5.11 8.25 21.75
CA LYS A 328 -4.30 7.04 21.81
C LYS A 328 -3.63 6.75 20.47
N ILE A 329 -4.37 6.88 19.37
CA ILE A 329 -3.84 6.68 18.01
C ILE A 329 -2.69 7.66 17.77
N LYS A 330 -2.91 8.96 18.04
CA LYS A 330 -1.88 10.00 17.84
C LYS A 330 -0.63 9.75 18.66
N GLU A 331 -0.78 9.40 19.94
CA GLU A 331 0.35 9.07 20.83
C GLU A 331 1.14 7.87 20.33
N LEU A 332 0.46 6.80 19.90
CA LEU A 332 1.11 5.60 19.40
C LEU A 332 1.86 5.84 18.10
N ARG A 333 1.26 6.58 17.15
CA ARG A 333 1.88 6.94 15.87
C ARG A 333 3.12 7.80 16.06
N LEU A 334 3.03 8.84 16.90
CA LEU A 334 4.14 9.78 17.14
C LEU A 334 5.41 9.07 17.63
N ASN A 335 5.25 8.05 18.48
CA ASN A 335 6.37 7.35 19.12
C ASN A 335 6.84 6.10 18.35
N ALA A 336 6.22 5.75 17.22
CA ALA A 336 6.42 4.46 16.57
C ALA A 336 7.84 4.31 15.99
N SER A 337 8.32 5.31 15.26
CA SER A 337 9.63 5.31 14.62
C SER A 337 10.77 5.26 15.63
N ASP A 338 10.69 6.07 16.70
CA ASP A 338 11.67 6.07 17.79
C ASP A 338 11.76 4.71 18.49
N LYS A 339 10.62 4.06 18.72
CA LYS A 339 10.57 2.71 19.31
C LYS A 339 11.19 1.65 18.40
N ILE A 340 11.05 1.80 17.08
CA ILE A 340 11.70 0.90 16.11
C ILE A 340 13.20 1.09 16.17
N LEU A 341 13.68 2.34 16.09
CA LEU A 341 15.10 2.67 16.11
C LEU A 341 15.77 2.23 17.41
N ALA A 342 15.08 2.36 18.55
CA ALA A 342 15.59 1.94 19.86
C ALA A 342 15.88 0.43 19.95
N LYS A 343 15.22 -0.41 19.15
CA LYS A 343 15.46 -1.87 19.12
C LYS A 343 16.80 -2.25 18.48
N LYS A 344 17.39 -1.37 17.65
CA LYS A 344 18.60 -1.60 16.84
C LYS A 344 18.51 -2.73 15.81
N THR A 345 17.58 -3.67 15.94
CA THR A 345 17.26 -4.68 14.93
C THR A 345 15.85 -4.49 14.39
N TYR A 346 15.62 -5.01 13.18
CA TYR A 346 14.32 -4.96 12.51
C TYR A 346 14.00 -6.31 11.85
N PRO A 347 12.83 -6.91 12.13
CA PRO A 347 12.37 -8.10 11.44
C PRO A 347 11.91 -7.74 10.02
N ILE A 348 12.54 -8.36 9.02
CA ILE A 348 12.38 -8.00 7.60
C ILE A 348 11.69 -9.09 6.77
N GLN A 349 11.52 -10.27 7.34
CA GLN A 349 10.75 -11.36 6.75
C GLN A 349 9.93 -12.03 7.84
N PHE A 350 8.71 -12.43 7.47
CA PHE A 350 7.76 -13.07 8.35
C PHE A 350 7.21 -14.33 7.68
N LYS A 351 6.73 -15.26 8.50
CA LYS A 351 5.87 -16.38 8.08
C LYS A 351 4.74 -16.55 9.08
N VAL A 352 3.63 -17.10 8.62
CA VAL A 352 2.54 -17.55 9.50
C VAL A 352 3.10 -18.55 10.52
N ASP A 353 2.77 -18.35 11.79
CA ASP A 353 2.99 -19.34 12.83
C ASP A 353 1.85 -20.36 12.78
N LYS A 354 2.18 -21.62 12.46
CA LYS A 354 1.19 -22.70 12.37
C LYS A 354 0.90 -23.36 13.71
N GLU A 355 1.69 -23.05 14.73
CA GLU A 355 1.49 -23.56 16.08
C GLU A 355 0.61 -22.61 16.90
N ALA A 356 0.59 -21.32 16.55
CA ALA A 356 -0.28 -20.32 17.15
C ALA A 356 -1.53 -20.08 16.29
N TYR A 357 -2.69 -20.47 16.82
CA TYR A 357 -3.99 -20.21 16.23
C TYR A 357 -4.99 -19.83 17.31
N ARG A 358 -6.06 -19.16 16.90
CA ARG A 358 -7.27 -18.99 17.71
C ARG A 358 -8.45 -19.69 17.07
N ASP A 359 -9.41 -20.04 17.90
CA ASP A 359 -10.69 -20.53 17.45
C ASP A 359 -11.51 -19.35 16.90
N LEU A 360 -12.06 -19.53 15.70
CA LEU A 360 -12.94 -18.57 15.03
C LEU A 360 -14.29 -19.23 14.79
N SER A 361 -15.37 -18.65 15.32
CA SER A 361 -16.73 -19.07 14.95
C SER A 361 -17.01 -18.59 13.53
N PHE A 362 -17.02 -19.53 12.58
CA PHE A 362 -17.14 -19.23 11.16
C PHE A 362 -18.49 -19.69 10.60
N LYS A 363 -19.19 -18.76 9.95
CA LYS A 363 -20.49 -18.97 9.29
C LYS A 363 -20.30 -19.22 7.80
N GLY A 364 -20.32 -20.50 7.41
CA GLY A 364 -20.09 -20.96 6.03
C GLY A 364 -21.30 -21.64 5.41
N TYR A 365 -21.08 -22.23 4.22
CA TYR A 365 -22.00 -23.16 3.55
C TYR A 365 -21.30 -24.50 3.36
N GLU A 366 -22.03 -25.61 3.50
CA GLU A 366 -21.49 -26.96 3.26
C GLU A 366 -20.93 -27.08 1.83
N GLY A 367 -19.69 -27.57 1.70
CA GLY A 367 -19.00 -27.76 0.43
C GLY A 367 -18.99 -29.22 -0.02
N GLU A 368 -19.28 -29.45 -1.29
CA GLU A 368 -19.27 -30.79 -1.91
C GLU A 368 -18.47 -30.78 -3.22
N ILE A 369 -17.81 -31.90 -3.54
CA ILE A 369 -17.22 -32.13 -4.85
C ILE A 369 -18.22 -32.88 -5.73
N ILE A 370 -18.78 -32.17 -6.71
CA ILE A 370 -19.78 -32.71 -7.65
C ILE A 370 -19.22 -32.81 -9.07
N ASP A 371 -19.86 -33.62 -9.90
CA ASP A 371 -19.50 -33.72 -11.31
C ASP A 371 -19.76 -32.39 -12.04
N SER A 372 -18.81 -31.98 -12.87
CA SER A 372 -18.97 -30.78 -13.70
C SER A 372 -19.96 -31.05 -14.83
N LYS A 373 -20.88 -30.11 -15.05
CA LYS A 373 -21.82 -30.17 -16.18
C LYS A 373 -21.22 -29.70 -17.51
N VAL A 374 -20.02 -29.09 -17.49
CA VAL A 374 -19.39 -28.43 -18.65
C VAL A 374 -18.05 -29.08 -19.03
N THR A 375 -17.39 -29.73 -18.08
CA THR A 375 -16.10 -30.40 -18.26
C THR A 375 -16.21 -31.86 -17.85
N ASN A 376 -15.29 -32.72 -18.27
CA ASN A 376 -15.22 -34.12 -17.84
C ASN A 376 -14.65 -34.33 -16.41
N GLY A 377 -14.33 -33.26 -15.69
CA GLY A 377 -13.82 -33.31 -14.31
C GLY A 377 -14.89 -33.10 -13.23
N LYS A 378 -14.41 -32.94 -11.99
CA LYS A 378 -15.23 -32.56 -10.82
C LYS A 378 -15.00 -31.11 -10.43
N ARG A 379 -15.91 -30.53 -9.66
CA ARG A 379 -15.80 -29.15 -9.15
C ARG A 379 -16.29 -29.04 -7.71
N LEU A 380 -15.77 -28.05 -7.01
CA LEU A 380 -16.32 -27.60 -5.73
C LEU A 380 -17.67 -26.91 -5.95
N PHE A 381 -18.61 -27.19 -5.05
CA PHE A 381 -19.93 -26.59 -4.98
C PHE A 381 -20.24 -26.26 -3.52
N TYR A 382 -20.70 -25.03 -3.27
CA TYR A 382 -21.19 -24.61 -1.96
C TYR A 382 -22.72 -24.62 -1.97
N ASP A 383 -23.33 -25.43 -1.09
CA ASP A 383 -24.79 -25.52 -0.98
C ASP A 383 -25.33 -24.41 -0.09
N ARG A 384 -25.82 -23.33 -0.71
CA ARG A 384 -26.40 -22.17 0.00
C ARG A 384 -27.64 -22.50 0.85
N ASN A 385 -28.26 -23.66 0.66
CA ASN A 385 -29.38 -24.13 1.47
C ASN A 385 -28.95 -24.85 2.76
N LYS A 386 -27.64 -25.09 2.92
CA LYS A 386 -27.05 -25.73 4.10
C LYS A 386 -26.03 -24.79 4.75
N PRO A 387 -26.49 -23.66 5.34
CA PRO A 387 -25.61 -22.82 6.15
C PRO A 387 -25.17 -23.59 7.40
N PHE A 388 -23.94 -23.35 7.83
CA PHE A 388 -23.42 -23.85 9.09
C PHE A 388 -22.75 -22.74 9.89
N GLU A 389 -22.60 -22.97 11.19
CA GLU A 389 -21.68 -22.25 12.06
C GLU A 389 -20.77 -23.28 12.71
N LYS A 390 -19.46 -23.19 12.46
CA LYS A 390 -18.45 -24.14 12.94
C LYS A 390 -17.26 -23.37 13.49
N VAL A 391 -16.65 -23.92 14.54
CA VAL A 391 -15.35 -23.43 15.00
C VAL A 391 -14.28 -23.90 14.03
N VAL A 392 -13.52 -22.97 13.46
CA VAL A 392 -12.38 -23.24 12.58
C VAL A 392 -11.11 -22.63 13.17
N LYS A 393 -9.95 -23.17 12.79
CA LYS A 393 -8.66 -22.60 13.19
C LYS A 393 -8.35 -21.36 12.36
N TYR A 394 -8.08 -20.25 13.01
CA TYR A 394 -7.61 -19.03 12.37
C TYR A 394 -6.18 -18.71 12.80
N TYR A 395 -5.29 -18.60 11.82
CA TYR A 395 -3.85 -18.35 12.03
C TYR A 395 -3.53 -16.89 11.73
N ASP A 396 -3.61 -16.03 12.74
CA ASP A 396 -3.30 -14.59 12.64
C ASP A 396 -1.93 -14.20 13.21
N GLU A 397 -1.22 -15.12 13.84
CA GLU A 397 0.13 -14.85 14.34
C GLU A 397 1.21 -15.08 13.28
N PHE A 398 2.15 -14.14 13.20
CA PHE A 398 3.31 -14.18 12.31
C PHE A 398 4.62 -14.08 13.10
N VAL A 399 5.56 -14.96 12.77
CA VAL A 399 6.89 -14.99 13.38
C VAL A 399 7.94 -14.48 12.39
N ALA A 400 8.90 -13.71 12.90
CA ALA A 400 10.04 -13.25 12.12
C ALA A 400 10.91 -14.45 11.71
N THR A 401 11.25 -14.54 10.43
CA THR A 401 12.18 -15.56 9.90
C THR A 401 13.55 -14.98 9.60
N LYS A 402 13.65 -13.65 9.52
CA LYS A 402 14.89 -12.93 9.30
C LYS A 402 14.83 -11.56 9.94
N GLU A 403 15.91 -11.20 10.61
CA GLU A 403 16.14 -9.86 11.13
C GLU A 403 17.41 -9.26 10.52
N ILE A 404 17.48 -7.93 10.53
CA ILE A 404 18.68 -7.16 10.20
C ILE A 404 19.04 -6.23 11.36
N THR A 405 20.31 -5.81 11.42
CA THR A 405 20.69 -4.65 12.24
C THR A 405 20.35 -3.39 11.45
N ILE A 406 19.64 -2.45 12.08
CA ILE A 406 19.31 -1.16 11.48
C ILE A 406 20.61 -0.36 11.34
N PRO A 407 21.04 0.00 10.11
CA PRO A 407 22.21 0.84 9.95
C PRO A 407 21.90 2.26 10.42
N LYS A 408 22.93 3.01 10.80
CA LYS A 408 22.83 4.46 11.04
C LYS A 408 22.41 5.22 9.78
N ALA A 409 22.89 4.78 8.62
CA ALA A 409 22.54 5.39 7.35
C ALA A 409 22.74 4.43 6.18
N TYR A 410 22.00 4.70 5.11
CA TYR A 410 22.26 4.15 3.79
C TYR A 410 23.00 5.20 2.94
N ILE A 411 23.86 4.75 2.04
CA ILE A 411 24.37 5.57 0.93
C ILE A 411 23.92 4.92 -0.37
N LEU A 412 23.36 5.74 -1.27
CA LEU A 412 22.97 5.32 -2.61
C LEU A 412 23.71 6.17 -3.65
N GLN A 413 24.31 5.49 -4.62
CA GLN A 413 24.98 6.17 -5.73
C GLN A 413 23.96 6.88 -6.64
N GLN A 414 24.33 8.05 -7.17
CA GLN A 414 23.37 8.94 -7.83
C GLN A 414 22.79 8.41 -9.16
N GLY A 415 23.41 7.40 -9.77
CA GLY A 415 22.98 6.80 -11.03
C GLY A 415 21.66 6.03 -10.96
N TRP A 416 21.16 5.72 -9.75
CA TRP A 416 19.92 4.96 -9.54
C TRP A 416 18.71 5.90 -9.50
N HIS A 417 18.50 6.65 -10.58
CA HIS A 417 17.52 7.73 -10.68
C HIS A 417 16.09 7.28 -10.33
N ASN A 418 15.68 6.10 -10.83
CA ASN A 418 14.36 5.55 -10.55
C ASN A 418 14.15 5.37 -9.04
N VAL A 419 15.13 4.79 -8.33
CA VAL A 419 15.08 4.61 -6.87
C VAL A 419 15.03 5.95 -6.16
N ILE A 420 15.87 6.91 -6.58
CA ILE A 420 15.88 8.27 -6.00
C ILE A 420 14.52 8.94 -6.15
N ASP A 421 13.83 8.77 -7.28
CA ASP A 421 12.50 9.36 -7.47
C ASP A 421 11.45 8.71 -6.57
N ARG A 422 11.53 7.40 -6.30
CA ARG A 422 10.67 6.74 -5.30
C ARG A 422 10.94 7.27 -3.90
N LEU A 423 12.21 7.46 -3.51
CA LEU A 423 12.56 8.07 -2.23
C LEU A 423 11.96 9.47 -2.09
N LYS A 424 12.06 10.31 -3.12
CA LYS A 424 11.44 11.66 -3.12
C LYS A 424 9.92 11.61 -3.00
N ASN A 425 9.26 10.78 -3.81
CA ASN A 425 7.80 10.65 -3.80
C ASN A 425 7.28 10.19 -2.43
N ASN A 426 8.10 9.41 -1.71
CA ASN A 426 7.81 8.92 -0.37
C ASN A 426 8.32 9.82 0.76
N HIS A 427 8.72 11.05 0.43
CA HIS A 427 9.23 12.06 1.35
C HIS A 427 10.38 11.56 2.25
N ILE A 428 11.22 10.68 1.71
CA ILE A 428 12.44 10.25 2.38
C ILE A 428 13.43 11.41 2.38
N GLU A 429 13.92 11.73 3.57
CA GLU A 429 14.93 12.74 3.78
C GLU A 429 16.33 12.19 3.46
N PHE A 430 17.09 12.92 2.64
CA PHE A 430 18.48 12.60 2.33
C PHE A 430 19.28 13.85 2.00
N THR A 431 20.59 13.77 2.15
CA THR A 431 21.54 14.82 1.74
C THR A 431 22.42 14.34 0.61
N ARG A 432 22.97 15.28 -0.19
CA ARG A 432 23.92 14.96 -1.26
C ARG A 432 25.34 15.28 -0.83
N PHE A 433 26.28 14.40 -1.16
CA PHE A 433 27.70 14.69 -0.98
C PHE A 433 28.11 15.89 -1.83
N LYS A 434 28.71 16.90 -1.20
CA LYS A 434 29.15 18.15 -1.86
C LYS A 434 30.47 18.00 -2.61
N LYS A 435 31.26 16.98 -2.26
CA LYS A 435 32.56 16.62 -2.84
C LYS A 435 32.75 15.11 -2.77
N ASP A 436 33.68 14.59 -3.56
CA ASP A 436 34.11 13.20 -3.45
C ASP A 436 34.57 12.90 -2.01
N THR A 437 34.13 11.77 -1.46
CA THR A 437 34.31 11.42 -0.05
C THR A 437 34.58 9.92 0.09
N ILE A 438 35.65 9.56 0.81
CA ILE A 438 35.97 8.16 1.11
C ILE A 438 35.37 7.81 2.47
N ILE A 439 34.55 6.76 2.52
CA ILE A 439 33.88 6.30 3.76
C ILE A 439 34.05 4.78 3.86
N THR A 440 34.33 4.29 5.07
CA THR A 440 34.24 2.86 5.37
C THR A 440 32.78 2.47 5.54
N VAL A 441 32.30 1.54 4.73
CA VAL A 441 30.91 1.10 4.69
C VAL A 441 30.83 -0.42 4.66
N GLU A 442 29.69 -0.96 5.08
CA GLU A 442 29.31 -2.32 4.71
C GLU A 442 28.84 -2.33 3.26
N VAL A 443 29.44 -3.23 2.47
CA VAL A 443 29.14 -3.48 1.06
C VAL A 443 28.47 -4.84 0.95
N ASN A 444 27.28 -4.88 0.35
CA ASN A 444 26.57 -6.13 0.10
C ASN A 444 26.78 -6.62 -1.33
N HIS A 445 27.04 -7.91 -1.48
CA HIS A 445 27.05 -8.60 -2.76
C HIS A 445 25.93 -9.64 -2.78
N ILE A 446 25.23 -9.74 -3.91
CA ILE A 446 24.23 -10.79 -4.13
C ILE A 446 24.92 -12.15 -4.10
N LYS A 447 24.48 -13.00 -3.18
CA LYS A 447 24.98 -14.37 -3.03
C LYS A 447 24.14 -15.35 -3.85
N ASP A 448 22.83 -15.28 -3.70
CA ASP A 448 21.87 -16.14 -4.41
C ASP A 448 20.48 -15.48 -4.46
N PHE A 449 19.71 -15.79 -5.48
CA PHE A 449 18.31 -15.37 -5.69
C PHE A 449 17.64 -16.25 -6.74
N LYS A 450 16.31 -16.18 -6.82
CA LYS A 450 15.47 -16.85 -7.83
C LYS A 450 14.69 -15.80 -8.59
N THR A 451 14.73 -15.83 -9.93
CA THR A 451 13.92 -14.96 -10.80
C THR A 451 12.71 -15.71 -11.35
N SER A 452 11.56 -15.05 -11.39
CA SER A 452 10.37 -15.56 -12.10
C SER A 452 10.68 -15.81 -13.58
N LYS A 453 10.03 -16.81 -14.19
CA LYS A 453 10.16 -17.08 -15.63
C LYS A 453 9.19 -16.28 -16.49
N THR A 454 8.17 -15.70 -15.87
CA THR A 454 7.14 -14.89 -16.53
C THR A 454 7.07 -13.51 -15.90
N PRO A 455 6.74 -12.47 -16.68
CA PRO A 455 6.54 -11.15 -16.11
C PRO A 455 5.36 -11.14 -15.14
N TYR A 456 5.47 -10.33 -14.10
CA TYR A 456 4.45 -10.07 -13.11
C TYR A 456 4.41 -8.56 -12.88
N GLU A 457 3.29 -7.92 -13.20
CA GLU A 457 3.12 -6.46 -13.06
C GLU A 457 4.32 -5.68 -13.62
N GLY A 458 4.73 -5.98 -14.85
CA GLY A 458 5.85 -5.29 -15.53
C GLY A 458 7.26 -5.73 -15.14
N HIS A 459 7.43 -6.66 -14.19
CA HIS A 459 8.76 -7.08 -13.70
C HIS A 459 8.99 -8.59 -13.77
N TYR A 460 10.28 -8.98 -13.84
CA TYR A 460 10.71 -10.36 -13.55
C TYR A 460 11.18 -10.41 -12.10
N LEU A 461 10.23 -10.71 -11.20
CA LEU A 461 10.45 -10.61 -9.76
C LEU A 461 11.53 -11.58 -9.26
N HIS A 462 12.45 -11.08 -8.43
CA HIS A 462 13.39 -11.92 -7.67
C HIS A 462 12.84 -12.32 -6.31
N SER A 463 13.33 -13.44 -5.78
CA SER A 463 12.92 -14.00 -4.50
C SER A 463 14.03 -14.84 -3.88
N LYS A 464 13.87 -15.22 -2.60
CA LYS A 464 14.88 -15.96 -1.82
C LYS A 464 16.26 -15.30 -1.84
N THR A 465 16.29 -13.97 -1.92
CA THR A 465 17.51 -13.19 -2.07
C THR A 465 18.36 -13.25 -0.81
N THR A 466 19.64 -13.59 -0.98
CA THR A 466 20.65 -13.59 0.06
C THR A 466 21.86 -12.78 -0.36
N VAL A 467 22.56 -12.21 0.62
CA VAL A 467 23.74 -11.38 0.39
C VAL A 467 24.91 -11.85 1.24
N THR A 468 26.12 -11.54 0.79
CA THR A 468 27.33 -11.53 1.62
C THR A 468 27.75 -10.09 1.85
N SER A 469 28.30 -9.82 3.03
CA SER A 469 28.66 -8.47 3.47
C SER A 469 30.14 -8.37 3.79
N THR A 470 30.78 -7.29 3.38
CA THR A 470 32.17 -6.98 3.71
C THR A 470 32.33 -5.50 4.07
N LEU A 471 33.30 -5.17 4.91
CA LEU A 471 33.68 -3.77 5.15
C LEU A 471 34.68 -3.33 4.09
N ALA A 472 34.42 -2.19 3.46
CA ALA A 472 35.34 -1.60 2.48
C ALA A 472 35.35 -0.07 2.54
N LYS A 473 36.47 0.53 2.16
CA LYS A 473 36.57 1.97 1.90
C LYS A 473 36.09 2.24 0.48
N ILE A 474 34.96 2.93 0.34
CA ILE A 474 34.39 3.28 -0.96
C ILE A 474 34.58 4.79 -1.19
N ASN A 475 35.01 5.15 -2.40
CA ASN A 475 35.09 6.55 -2.84
C ASN A 475 33.74 6.96 -3.45
N PHE A 476 32.90 7.62 -2.65
CA PHE A 476 31.64 8.19 -3.08
C PHE A 476 31.85 9.50 -3.81
N LYS A 477 31.05 9.75 -4.85
CA LYS A 477 31.17 10.92 -5.71
C LYS A 477 30.31 12.07 -5.22
N LYS A 478 30.72 13.29 -5.55
CA LYS A 478 29.84 14.46 -5.46
C LYS A 478 28.49 14.12 -6.14
N GLY A 479 27.39 14.32 -5.42
CA GLY A 479 26.04 14.05 -5.90
C GLY A 479 25.42 12.73 -5.40
N ASP A 480 26.22 11.75 -4.99
CA ASP A 480 25.74 10.55 -4.29
C ASP A 480 24.98 10.96 -3.01
N ILE A 481 24.03 10.13 -2.56
CA ILE A 481 23.13 10.50 -1.47
C ILE A 481 23.42 9.74 -0.18
N TYR A 482 23.40 10.47 0.93
CA TYR A 482 23.42 9.95 2.30
C TYR A 482 22.01 10.03 2.87
N ILE A 483 21.49 8.90 3.32
CA ILE A 483 20.13 8.73 3.80
C ILE A 483 20.19 8.29 5.26
N ASP A 484 19.92 9.22 6.18
CA ASP A 484 19.90 8.92 7.62
C ASP A 484 18.72 7.99 7.94
N THR A 485 18.90 6.96 8.75
CA THR A 485 17.77 6.12 9.18
C THR A 485 16.97 6.74 10.31
N ASN A 486 17.49 7.78 10.97
CA ASN A 486 16.78 8.52 12.02
C ASN A 486 15.72 9.48 11.45
N GLN A 487 14.69 8.91 10.82
CA GLN A 487 13.56 9.62 10.23
C GLN A 487 12.28 8.77 10.26
N ASN A 488 11.13 9.41 10.07
CA ASN A 488 9.84 8.71 10.10
C ASN A 488 9.72 7.62 9.01
N GLY A 489 10.38 7.80 7.86
CA GLY A 489 10.40 6.85 6.75
C GLY A 489 11.32 5.63 6.93
N VAL A 490 11.85 5.36 8.12
CA VAL A 490 12.85 4.29 8.36
C VAL A 490 12.38 2.91 7.91
N ARG A 491 11.10 2.56 8.11
CA ARG A 491 10.57 1.25 7.67
C ARG A 491 10.57 1.15 6.16
N TYR A 492 10.16 2.22 5.46
CA TYR A 492 10.22 2.28 4.01
C TYR A 492 11.65 2.06 3.51
N LEU A 493 12.65 2.70 4.13
CA LEU A 493 14.05 2.50 3.77
C LEU A 493 14.48 1.04 3.92
N ILE A 494 14.22 0.43 5.09
CA ILE A 494 14.62 -0.94 5.36
C ILE A 494 13.92 -1.91 4.41
N GLU A 495 12.61 -1.80 4.25
CA GLU A 495 11.80 -2.71 3.43
C GLU A 495 12.04 -2.57 1.92
N THR A 496 12.64 -1.47 1.47
CA THR A 496 12.92 -1.24 0.04
C THR A 496 14.39 -1.36 -0.34
N LEU A 497 15.33 -0.94 0.52
CA LEU A 497 16.77 -0.91 0.20
C LEU A 497 17.51 -2.19 0.60
N GLU A 498 16.98 -2.96 1.55
CA GLU A 498 17.54 -4.26 1.90
C GLU A 498 17.11 -5.32 0.88
N ALA A 499 18.05 -5.87 0.10
CA ALA A 499 17.72 -6.85 -0.94
C ALA A 499 17.01 -8.12 -0.42
N ALA A 500 17.14 -8.41 0.88
CA ALA A 500 16.44 -9.51 1.52
C ALA A 500 14.95 -9.24 1.80
N ALA A 501 14.50 -7.98 1.82
CA ALA A 501 13.10 -7.66 2.07
C ALA A 501 12.19 -8.16 0.95
N THR A 502 10.96 -8.57 1.29
CA THR A 502 10.00 -9.17 0.36
C THR A 502 9.77 -8.30 -0.87
N ASP A 503 9.56 -7.00 -0.66
CA ASP A 503 9.27 -6.01 -1.70
C ASP A 503 10.44 -5.04 -1.93
N SER A 504 11.67 -5.51 -1.76
CA SER A 504 12.86 -4.67 -2.01
C SER A 504 12.96 -4.22 -3.47
N PHE A 505 13.61 -3.09 -3.72
CA PHE A 505 13.93 -2.64 -5.08
C PHE A 505 14.77 -3.66 -5.84
N PHE A 506 15.62 -4.42 -5.14
CA PHE A 506 16.31 -5.55 -5.76
C PHE A 506 15.31 -6.61 -6.22
N ASN A 507 14.38 -7.05 -5.37
CA ASN A 507 13.39 -8.06 -5.76
C ASN A 507 12.47 -7.59 -6.87
N TRP A 508 12.19 -6.29 -6.94
CA TRP A 508 11.52 -5.64 -8.07
C TRP A 508 12.46 -5.29 -9.23
N ASN A 509 13.64 -5.92 -9.32
CA ASN A 509 14.58 -5.85 -10.45
C ASN A 509 15.15 -4.47 -10.83
N PHE A 510 15.08 -3.47 -9.93
CA PHE A 510 15.61 -2.13 -10.16
C PHE A 510 17.15 -2.08 -10.28
N PHE A 511 17.84 -3.13 -9.83
CA PHE A 511 19.30 -3.20 -9.78
C PHE A 511 19.90 -4.24 -10.73
N ASP A 512 19.13 -4.80 -11.67
CA ASP A 512 19.57 -5.95 -12.48
C ASP A 512 20.83 -5.72 -13.32
N THR A 513 21.18 -4.46 -13.60
CA THR A 513 22.41 -4.14 -14.32
C THR A 513 23.67 -4.58 -13.59
N VAL A 514 23.64 -4.76 -12.26
CA VAL A 514 24.78 -5.30 -11.48
C VAL A 514 24.90 -6.82 -11.59
N LEU A 515 23.87 -7.52 -12.06
CA LEU A 515 23.87 -8.99 -12.19
C LEU A 515 24.65 -9.49 -13.41
N GLN A 516 24.98 -8.58 -14.33
CA GLN A 516 25.70 -8.91 -15.56
C GLN A 516 27.12 -8.35 -15.51
N LYS A 517 28.09 -9.22 -15.79
CA LYS A 517 29.47 -8.80 -16.05
C LYS A 517 29.57 -7.88 -17.28
N LYS A 518 30.42 -6.86 -17.22
CA LYS A 518 30.78 -6.02 -18.37
C LYS A 518 32.16 -6.35 -18.91
N GLU A 519 33.04 -6.85 -18.05
CA GLU A 519 34.39 -7.24 -18.41
C GLU A 519 34.59 -8.77 -18.36
N GLY A 520 35.56 -9.25 -19.14
CA GLY A 520 35.91 -10.65 -19.22
C GLY A 520 37.34 -10.86 -19.70
N TYR A 521 37.66 -12.11 -20.06
CA TYR A 521 38.99 -12.47 -20.52
C TYR A 521 38.93 -13.52 -21.63
N SER A 522 39.94 -13.51 -22.50
CA SER A 522 40.23 -14.62 -23.40
C SER A 522 41.19 -15.59 -22.71
N ALA A 523 40.85 -16.88 -22.68
CA ALA A 523 41.62 -17.87 -21.93
C ALA A 523 43.10 -17.90 -22.31
N TYR A 524 43.41 -17.90 -23.61
CA TYR A 524 44.79 -17.94 -24.12
C TYR A 524 45.65 -16.74 -23.72
N VAL A 525 45.04 -15.61 -23.34
CA VAL A 525 45.75 -14.41 -22.87
C VAL A 525 45.86 -14.41 -21.35
N PHE A 526 44.77 -14.78 -20.67
CA PHE A 526 44.69 -14.69 -19.22
C PHE A 526 45.39 -15.85 -18.51
N GLU A 527 45.65 -16.97 -19.18
CA GLU A 527 46.29 -18.13 -18.56
C GLU A 527 47.69 -17.84 -18.02
N ASP A 528 48.52 -17.13 -18.78
CA ASP A 528 49.85 -16.70 -18.32
C ASP A 528 49.75 -15.75 -17.11
N VAL A 529 48.78 -14.81 -17.15
CA VAL A 529 48.51 -13.88 -16.05
C VAL A 529 47.98 -14.62 -14.82
N ALA A 530 47.12 -15.62 -15.01
CA ALA A 530 46.57 -16.45 -13.95
C ALA A 530 47.66 -17.28 -13.26
N ALA A 531 48.60 -17.84 -14.02
CA ALA A 531 49.77 -18.53 -13.47
C ALA A 531 50.62 -17.59 -12.62
N GLN A 532 50.87 -16.36 -13.09
CA GLN A 532 51.56 -15.34 -12.31
C GLN A 532 50.80 -14.98 -11.03
N ILE A 533 49.47 -14.79 -11.09
CA ILE A 533 48.63 -14.51 -9.92
C ILE A 533 48.76 -15.62 -8.87
N LEU A 534 48.71 -16.89 -9.28
CA LEU A 534 48.86 -18.02 -8.35
C LEU A 534 50.27 -18.10 -7.73
N ALA A 535 51.31 -17.73 -8.48
CA ALA A 535 52.67 -17.68 -7.96
C ALA A 535 52.85 -16.54 -6.94
N GLU A 536 52.25 -15.38 -7.19
CA GLU A 536 52.42 -14.17 -6.37
C GLU A 536 51.43 -14.08 -5.20
N LYS A 537 50.29 -14.78 -5.25
CA LYS A 537 49.23 -14.73 -4.23
C LYS A 537 48.97 -16.10 -3.59
N PRO A 538 49.76 -16.50 -2.56
CA PRO A 538 49.63 -17.80 -1.90
C PRO A 538 48.23 -18.12 -1.35
N ALA A 539 47.49 -17.10 -0.91
CA ALA A 539 46.13 -17.28 -0.41
C ALA A 539 45.16 -17.75 -1.51
N ILE A 540 45.25 -17.18 -2.72
CA ILE A 540 44.44 -17.59 -3.86
C ILE A 540 44.85 -18.99 -4.31
N LYS A 541 46.16 -19.26 -4.37
CA LYS A 541 46.68 -20.58 -4.73
C LYS A 541 46.18 -21.68 -3.80
N LYS A 542 46.27 -21.46 -2.48
CA LYS A 542 45.74 -22.41 -1.50
C LYS A 542 44.23 -22.63 -1.66
N ALA A 543 43.45 -21.56 -1.88
CA ALA A 543 42.01 -21.68 -2.10
C ALA A 543 41.68 -22.44 -3.39
N PHE A 544 42.45 -22.21 -4.46
CA PHE A 544 42.33 -22.91 -5.74
C PHE A 544 42.65 -24.41 -5.60
N GLU A 545 43.78 -24.76 -5.00
CA GLU A 545 44.20 -26.15 -4.77
C GLU A 545 43.24 -26.90 -3.86
N ASN A 546 42.77 -26.26 -2.78
CA ASN A 546 41.72 -26.84 -1.93
C ASN A 546 40.46 -27.14 -2.77
N LYS A 547 40.02 -26.19 -3.59
CA LYS A 547 38.83 -26.38 -4.43
C LYS A 547 39.02 -27.50 -5.47
N LEU A 548 40.21 -27.63 -6.07
CA LEU A 548 40.56 -28.76 -6.94
C LEU A 548 40.40 -30.12 -6.24
N THR A 549 40.71 -30.21 -4.95
CA THR A 549 40.56 -31.47 -4.21
C THR A 549 39.14 -31.74 -3.69
N SER A 550 38.37 -30.69 -3.41
CA SER A 550 37.06 -30.81 -2.75
C SER A 550 35.86 -30.82 -3.71
N ASP A 551 36.05 -30.44 -4.97
CA ASP A 551 34.98 -30.24 -5.95
C ASP A 551 35.34 -30.91 -7.28
N GLU A 552 34.71 -32.07 -7.54
CA GLU A 552 35.00 -32.92 -8.71
C GLU A 552 34.66 -32.24 -10.05
N ASP A 553 33.57 -31.46 -10.09
CA ASP A 553 33.16 -30.72 -11.28
C ASP A 553 34.17 -29.61 -11.59
N PHE A 554 34.64 -28.91 -10.55
CA PHE A 554 35.70 -27.91 -10.69
C PHE A 554 37.03 -28.53 -11.15
N ALA A 555 37.42 -29.69 -10.58
CA ALA A 555 38.65 -30.38 -10.94
C ALA A 555 38.71 -30.81 -12.41
N LYS A 556 37.55 -31.15 -13.00
CA LYS A 556 37.43 -31.59 -14.40
C LYS A 556 37.14 -30.45 -15.38
N ASN A 557 37.05 -29.21 -14.92
CA ASN A 557 36.63 -28.07 -15.75
C ASN A 557 37.65 -26.92 -15.75
N PRO A 558 38.58 -26.88 -16.72
CA PRO A 558 39.59 -25.81 -16.83
C PRO A 558 38.99 -24.40 -16.94
N ARG A 559 37.79 -24.27 -17.52
CA ARG A 559 37.11 -22.97 -17.60
C ARG A 559 36.67 -22.47 -16.24
N MET A 560 36.14 -23.36 -15.38
CA MET A 560 35.79 -23.00 -14.00
C MET A 560 37.03 -22.66 -13.19
N GLN A 561 38.13 -23.37 -13.41
CA GLN A 561 39.42 -23.11 -12.77
C GLN A 561 39.95 -21.72 -13.11
N LEU A 562 39.98 -21.37 -14.40
CA LEU A 562 40.45 -20.06 -14.83
C LEU A 562 39.51 -18.93 -14.39
N ASP A 563 38.19 -19.15 -14.39
CA ASP A 563 37.20 -18.18 -13.91
C ASP A 563 37.32 -17.95 -12.39
N PHE A 564 37.68 -18.99 -11.62
CA PHE A 564 37.99 -18.85 -10.20
C PHE A 564 39.19 -17.92 -9.98
N ILE A 565 40.29 -18.11 -10.73
CA ILE A 565 41.46 -17.24 -10.60
C ILE A 565 41.10 -15.82 -11.01
N TYR A 566 40.37 -15.65 -12.12
CA TYR A 566 39.88 -14.35 -12.58
C TYR A 566 39.07 -13.63 -11.49
N LYS A 567 38.04 -14.27 -10.95
CA LYS A 567 37.16 -13.71 -9.90
C LYS A 567 37.88 -13.34 -8.60
N ASN A 568 39.03 -13.95 -8.33
CA ASN A 568 39.86 -13.64 -7.16
C ASN A 568 41.05 -12.70 -7.51
N SER A 569 41.11 -12.19 -8.74
CA SER A 569 42.19 -11.31 -9.22
C SER A 569 41.76 -9.83 -9.25
N PRO A 570 42.72 -8.89 -9.35
CA PRO A 570 42.41 -7.46 -9.55
C PRO A 570 41.71 -7.13 -10.87
N TYR A 571 41.64 -8.07 -11.82
CA TYR A 571 40.98 -7.86 -13.11
C TYR A 571 39.47 -8.05 -13.05
N TYR A 572 38.95 -8.70 -11.99
CA TYR A 572 37.52 -8.86 -11.82
C TYR A 572 36.87 -7.54 -11.43
N GLU A 573 35.81 -7.16 -12.12
CA GLU A 573 35.14 -5.89 -11.89
C GLU A 573 34.41 -5.86 -10.54
N ASP A 574 34.67 -4.84 -9.74
CA ASP A 574 34.02 -4.68 -8.42
C ASP A 574 32.50 -4.48 -8.49
N ALA A 575 31.97 -4.09 -9.66
CA ALA A 575 30.56 -3.78 -9.82
C ALA A 575 29.67 -5.03 -9.91
N HIS A 576 30.22 -6.18 -10.36
CA HIS A 576 29.42 -7.37 -10.58
C HIS A 576 28.92 -7.95 -9.24
N LEU A 577 27.60 -8.16 -9.16
CA LEU A 577 26.83 -8.60 -7.99
C LEU A 577 26.86 -7.63 -6.79
N ARG A 578 27.55 -6.49 -6.87
CA ARG A 578 27.58 -5.50 -5.78
C ARG A 578 26.32 -4.66 -5.79
N LEU A 579 25.58 -4.69 -4.69
CA LEU A 579 24.44 -3.79 -4.52
C LEU A 579 24.92 -2.34 -4.43
N PRO A 580 24.22 -1.39 -5.08
CA PRO A 580 24.59 0.02 -5.06
C PRO A 580 24.13 0.75 -3.79
N VAL A 581 23.61 0.00 -2.82
CA VAL A 581 23.16 0.47 -1.52
C VAL A 581 24.22 0.05 -0.49
N PHE A 582 24.85 1.04 0.13
CA PHE A 582 25.90 0.86 1.12
C PHE A 582 25.38 1.23 2.51
N LYS A 583 25.93 0.62 3.56
CA LYS A 583 25.46 0.87 4.93
C LYS A 583 26.56 1.41 5.83
N ILE A 584 26.17 2.30 6.73
CA ILE A 584 27.00 2.81 7.82
C ILE A 584 26.39 2.34 9.13
N PHE A 585 27.20 1.74 10.00
CA PHE A 585 26.79 1.28 11.33
C PHE A 585 27.43 2.14 12.42
#